data_AF-A0A7K9YA69-F1
#
_entry.id   AF-A0A7K9YA69-F1
#
_cell.length_a   1.000
_cell.length_b   1.000
_cell.length_c   1.000
_cell.angle_alpha   90.00
_cell.angle_beta   90.00
_cell.angle_gamma   90.00
#
_symmetry.space_group_name_H-M   'P 1'
#
loop_
_entity.id
_entity.type
_entity.pdbx_description
1 polymer ?
#
loop_
_entity_poly.entity_id
_entity_poly.type
_entity_poly.pdbx_seq_one_letter_code
_entity_poly.pdbx_strand_id
1 'polypeptide(L)'
;MTALKDVISLKFKAMQSDGILLHREGKKGDHIILELVKGKLSLLINLGDDKIHSSSAQINISLGSLLDDQHWHSVLIEHFNNQVNFTVDKHTHHFHAKGEFNYLDLDYELSFGGIPEPEKSGSLSRRNFHGCFENIYCNGVNVIDLARRHKSQISFVGNMSFLCLEPQVVPVTFLSSRSYLALPGILGQEEVAISFQFRTWNSEGFLVSSKVNQASGGFFLYLSDGKVKISIHKPGKPLGDITAGN
;
A
#
# COMPACT_ATOMS: atom_id res chain seq x y z
N MET A 1 -13.65 -33.22 -13.97
CA MET A 1 -12.62 -32.17 -13.94
C MET A 1 -13.15 -31.06 -13.06
N THR A 2 -12.69 -31.00 -11.81
CA THR A 2 -13.11 -29.97 -10.84
C THR A 2 -12.49 -28.65 -11.25
N ALA A 3 -13.33 -27.63 -11.46
CA ALA A 3 -12.84 -26.28 -11.74
C ALA A 3 -11.96 -25.82 -10.57
N LEU A 4 -10.72 -25.42 -10.87
CA LEU A 4 -9.82 -24.83 -9.88
C LEU A 4 -10.30 -23.41 -9.60
N LYS A 5 -11.05 -23.27 -8.50
CA LYS A 5 -11.37 -21.97 -7.90
C LYS A 5 -10.41 -21.74 -6.75
N ASP A 6 -9.64 -20.67 -6.83
CA ASP A 6 -8.79 -20.20 -5.74
C ASP A 6 -9.27 -18.82 -5.29
N VAL A 7 -9.41 -18.63 -3.97
CA VAL A 7 -9.96 -17.42 -3.38
C VAL A 7 -9.08 -17.00 -2.21
N ILE A 8 -8.49 -15.82 -2.33
CA ILE A 8 -7.74 -15.19 -1.25
C ILE A 8 -8.43 -13.89 -0.89
N SER A 9 -8.82 -13.74 0.37
CA SER A 9 -9.37 -12.50 0.89
C SER A 9 -8.65 -12.09 2.15
N LEU A 10 -8.32 -10.82 2.27
CA LEU A 10 -7.73 -10.25 3.47
C LEU A 10 -8.18 -8.80 3.62
N LYS A 11 -8.04 -8.27 4.82
CA LYS A 11 -8.04 -6.83 5.03
C LYS A 11 -6.71 -6.39 5.61
N PHE A 12 -6.27 -5.21 5.26
CA PHE A 12 -5.04 -4.63 5.74
C PHE A 12 -5.23 -3.17 6.14
N LYS A 13 -4.39 -2.72 7.05
CA LYS A 13 -4.23 -1.32 7.43
C LYS A 13 -2.75 -1.00 7.39
N ALA A 14 -2.34 -0.15 6.44
CA ALA A 14 -0.93 0.15 6.20
C ALA A 14 -0.45 1.36 7.03
N MET A 15 0.79 1.28 7.52
CA MET A 15 1.48 2.39 8.19
C MET A 15 2.62 2.98 7.34
N GLN A 16 2.94 2.32 6.22
CA GLN A 16 3.92 2.75 5.23
C GLN A 16 3.31 2.63 3.84
N SER A 17 3.81 3.42 2.89
CA SER A 17 3.35 3.46 1.50
C SER A 17 3.81 2.28 0.65
N ASP A 18 4.76 1.48 1.14
CA ASP A 18 5.40 0.40 0.39
C ASP A 18 5.58 -0.85 1.26
N GLY A 19 5.29 -2.03 0.70
CA GLY A 19 5.58 -3.32 1.35
C GLY A 19 4.82 -4.52 0.76
N ILE A 20 5.36 -5.72 0.95
CA ILE A 20 4.75 -6.97 0.45
C ILE A 20 3.63 -7.44 1.39
N LEU A 21 2.39 -7.51 0.90
CA LEU A 21 1.25 -8.00 1.67
C LEU A 21 1.13 -9.51 1.61
N LEU A 22 1.28 -10.08 0.42
CA LEU A 22 1.07 -11.49 0.14
C LEU A 22 2.11 -11.96 -0.87
N HIS A 23 2.69 -13.13 -0.62
CA HIS A 23 3.48 -13.87 -1.58
C HIS A 23 3.01 -15.32 -1.59
N ARG A 24 2.81 -15.85 -2.79
CA ARG A 24 2.50 -17.26 -2.99
C ARG A 24 3.37 -17.80 -4.10
N GLU A 25 4.09 -18.87 -3.82
CA GLU A 25 5.01 -19.52 -4.75
C GLU A 25 4.52 -20.95 -5.03
N GLY A 26 4.67 -21.35 -6.28
CA GLY A 26 4.40 -22.69 -6.77
C GLY A 26 5.67 -23.46 -7.09
N LYS A 27 5.56 -24.79 -7.17
CA LYS A 27 6.72 -25.69 -7.34
C LYS A 27 7.51 -25.48 -8.63
N LYS A 28 6.88 -24.87 -9.64
CA LYS A 28 7.46 -24.63 -10.97
C LYS A 28 7.99 -23.21 -11.16
N GLY A 29 8.09 -22.43 -10.08
CA GLY A 29 8.52 -21.02 -10.12
C GLY A 29 7.41 -20.03 -10.44
N ASP A 30 6.17 -20.53 -10.61
CA ASP A 30 4.96 -19.70 -10.66
C ASP A 30 4.84 -18.92 -9.35
N HIS A 31 4.54 -17.63 -9.43
CA HIS A 31 4.34 -16.85 -8.21
C HIS A 31 3.32 -15.73 -8.36
N ILE A 32 2.64 -15.46 -7.26
CA ILE A 32 1.76 -14.32 -7.08
C ILE A 32 2.33 -13.44 -5.98
N ILE A 33 2.45 -12.14 -6.26
CA ILE A 33 2.87 -11.14 -5.28
C ILE A 33 1.83 -10.04 -5.25
N LEU A 34 1.33 -9.72 -4.06
CA LEU A 34 0.57 -8.51 -3.81
C LEU A 34 1.44 -7.57 -2.99
N GLU A 35 1.74 -6.41 -3.54
CA GLU A 35 2.57 -5.39 -2.90
C GLU A 35 1.86 -4.05 -2.89
N LEU A 36 2.05 -3.30 -1.80
CA LEU A 36 1.72 -1.89 -1.75
C LEU A 36 2.92 -1.12 -2.32
N VAL A 37 2.67 -0.22 -3.27
CA VAL A 37 3.67 0.63 -3.90
C VAL A 37 3.12 2.04 -3.97
N LYS A 38 3.75 2.97 -3.25
CA LYS A 38 3.31 4.38 -3.15
C LYS A 38 1.80 4.52 -2.87
N GLY A 39 1.27 3.74 -1.93
CA GLY A 39 -0.14 3.79 -1.54
C GLY A 39 -1.13 3.18 -2.55
N LYS A 40 -0.65 2.41 -3.54
CA LYS A 40 -1.48 1.63 -4.48
C LYS A 40 -1.15 0.15 -4.37
N LEU A 41 -2.14 -0.73 -4.55
CA LEU A 41 -1.85 -2.16 -4.59
C LEU A 41 -1.47 -2.59 -5.99
N SER A 42 -0.39 -3.35 -6.10
CA SER A 42 0.15 -3.94 -7.32
C SER A 42 0.09 -5.46 -7.19
N LEU A 43 -0.67 -6.10 -8.08
CA LEU A 43 -0.77 -7.55 -8.19
C LEU A 43 0.11 -8.02 -9.34
N LEU A 44 1.18 -8.74 -8.97
CA LEU A 44 2.11 -9.37 -9.89
C LEU A 44 1.79 -10.86 -9.98
N ILE A 45 1.58 -11.36 -11.19
CA ILE A 45 1.43 -12.79 -11.46
C ILE A 45 2.49 -13.18 -12.48
N ASN A 46 3.31 -14.17 -12.12
CA ASN A 46 4.24 -14.81 -13.02
C ASN A 46 3.84 -16.27 -13.19
N LEU A 47 3.69 -16.67 -14.45
CA LEU A 47 3.45 -18.04 -14.88
C LEU A 47 4.76 -18.50 -15.53
N GLY A 48 5.48 -19.40 -14.86
CA GLY A 48 6.75 -19.93 -15.33
C GLY A 48 6.57 -20.61 -16.70
N ASP A 49 7.48 -20.31 -17.64
CA ASP A 49 7.53 -20.99 -18.93
C ASP A 49 8.74 -21.92 -18.96
N ASP A 50 8.47 -23.20 -19.14
CA ASP A 50 9.45 -24.25 -19.37
C ASP A 50 9.83 -24.25 -20.86
N LYS A 51 10.32 -23.13 -21.40
CA LYS A 51 11.07 -23.07 -22.67
C LYS A 51 11.71 -21.72 -22.99
N ILE A 52 13.01 -21.83 -23.21
CA ILE A 52 13.92 -20.99 -23.98
C ILE A 52 13.19 -20.30 -25.16
N HIS A 53 13.02 -18.97 -25.08
CA HIS A 53 12.52 -18.04 -26.13
C HIS A 53 11.02 -17.65 -26.11
N SER A 54 10.52 -17.07 -25.01
CA SER A 54 9.35 -16.18 -25.05
C SER A 54 9.52 -15.06 -24.01
N SER A 55 9.25 -13.81 -24.37
CA SER A 55 9.12 -12.71 -23.40
C SER A 55 8.02 -13.06 -22.38
N SER A 56 8.40 -13.05 -21.11
CA SER A 56 7.63 -13.40 -19.92
C SER A 56 6.13 -13.07 -19.98
N ALA A 57 5.28 -14.07 -19.68
CA ALA A 57 3.86 -13.87 -19.40
C ALA A 57 3.64 -13.29 -18.00
N GLN A 58 4.33 -12.19 -17.69
CA GLN A 58 4.21 -11.49 -16.43
C GLN A 58 3.08 -10.47 -16.53
N ILE A 59 2.12 -10.56 -15.62
CA ILE A 59 1.03 -9.59 -15.50
C ILE A 59 1.31 -8.73 -14.27
N ASN A 60 1.23 -7.42 -14.44
CA ASN A 60 1.29 -6.45 -13.36
C ASN A 60 0.08 -5.53 -13.47
N ILE A 61 -0.78 -5.55 -12.46
CA ILE A 61 -2.00 -4.73 -12.40
C ILE A 61 -2.01 -3.95 -11.10
N SER A 62 -2.15 -2.64 -11.21
CA SER A 62 -2.29 -1.77 -10.04
C SER A 62 -3.73 -1.33 -9.84
N LEU A 63 -4.22 -1.37 -8.60
CA LEU A 63 -5.57 -0.98 -8.21
C LEU A 63 -5.58 -0.22 -6.87
N GLY A 64 -6.54 0.70 -6.75
CA GLY A 64 -6.69 1.58 -5.59
C GLY A 64 -5.69 2.74 -5.55
N SER A 65 -5.88 3.61 -4.58
CA SER A 65 -5.06 4.80 -4.34
C SER A 65 -5.23 5.25 -2.89
N LEU A 66 -4.17 5.81 -2.31
CA LEU A 66 -4.16 6.30 -0.92
C LEU A 66 -4.53 5.20 0.09
N LEU A 67 -4.08 3.97 -0.18
CA LEU A 67 -4.34 2.80 0.68
C LEU A 67 -3.41 2.74 1.91
N ASP A 68 -2.59 3.78 2.08
CA ASP A 68 -1.68 4.05 3.18
C ASP A 68 -2.23 5.12 4.15
N ASP A 69 -3.54 5.33 4.13
CA ASP A 69 -4.25 6.33 4.94
C ASP A 69 -4.53 5.89 6.39
N GLN A 70 -4.00 4.73 6.80
CA GLN A 70 -4.21 4.11 8.12
C GLN A 70 -5.68 3.71 8.40
N HIS A 71 -6.48 3.47 7.37
CA HIS A 71 -7.77 2.80 7.49
C HIS A 71 -7.70 1.34 7.04
N TRP A 72 -8.77 0.60 7.32
CA TRP A 72 -8.92 -0.78 6.86
C TRP A 72 -9.38 -0.79 5.41
N HIS A 73 -8.59 -1.44 4.56
CA HIS A 73 -8.93 -1.74 3.18
C HIS A 73 -9.11 -3.25 3.01
N SER A 74 -10.07 -3.64 2.18
CA SER A 74 -10.32 -5.06 1.84
C SER A 74 -9.76 -5.43 0.49
N VAL A 75 -9.18 -6.62 0.40
CA VAL A 75 -8.67 -7.21 -0.83
C VAL A 75 -9.34 -8.57 -1.04
N LEU A 76 -9.78 -8.81 -2.27
CA LEU A 76 -10.27 -10.11 -2.72
C LEU A 76 -9.64 -10.44 -4.07
N ILE A 77 -8.95 -11.57 -4.14
CA ILE A 77 -8.41 -12.15 -5.36
C ILE A 77 -9.16 -13.46 -5.58
N GLU A 78 -9.94 -13.52 -6.65
CA GLU A 78 -10.57 -14.76 -7.11
C GLU A 78 -9.93 -15.18 -8.42
N HIS A 79 -9.48 -16.42 -8.48
CA HIS A 79 -8.99 -17.05 -9.69
C HIS A 79 -9.90 -18.22 -10.05
N PHE A 80 -10.42 -18.20 -11.27
CA PHE A 80 -11.25 -19.25 -11.82
C PHE A 80 -10.85 -19.53 -13.26
N ASN A 81 -10.29 -20.73 -13.51
CA ASN A 81 -9.69 -21.11 -14.79
C ASN A 81 -8.56 -20.15 -15.23
N ASN A 82 -8.81 -19.27 -16.20
CA ASN A 82 -7.87 -18.24 -16.66
C ASN A 82 -8.37 -16.83 -16.32
N GLN A 83 -9.48 -16.70 -15.60
CA GLN A 83 -10.04 -15.41 -15.21
C GLN A 83 -9.62 -15.07 -13.79
N VAL A 84 -9.07 -13.88 -13.60
CA VAL A 84 -8.73 -13.31 -12.30
C VAL A 84 -9.63 -12.09 -12.05
N ASN A 85 -10.29 -12.09 -10.90
CA ASN A 85 -10.98 -10.92 -10.37
C ASN A 85 -10.13 -10.36 -9.22
N PHE A 86 -9.59 -9.17 -9.41
CA PHE A 86 -8.85 -8.46 -8.37
C PHE A 86 -9.69 -7.30 -7.85
N THR A 87 -10.13 -7.41 -6.61
CA THR A 87 -11.00 -6.43 -5.95
C THR A 87 -10.25 -5.74 -4.82
N VAL A 88 -10.28 -4.40 -4.81
CA VAL A 88 -9.82 -3.56 -3.71
C VAL A 88 -10.99 -2.69 -3.26
N ASP A 89 -11.38 -2.84 -2.00
CA ASP A 89 -12.59 -2.28 -1.39
C ASP A 89 -13.85 -2.64 -2.19
N LYS A 90 -14.31 -1.74 -3.06
CA LYS A 90 -15.50 -1.92 -3.91
C LYS A 90 -15.15 -1.93 -5.41
N HIS A 91 -13.89 -1.70 -5.75
CA HIS A 91 -13.43 -1.61 -7.13
C HIS A 91 -12.89 -2.96 -7.56
N THR A 92 -13.46 -3.53 -8.63
CA THR A 92 -13.04 -4.82 -9.18
C THR A 92 -12.41 -4.62 -10.55
N HIS A 93 -11.25 -5.22 -10.77
CA HIS A 93 -10.61 -5.33 -12.06
C HIS A 93 -10.61 -6.79 -12.51
N HIS A 94 -11.19 -7.04 -13.68
CA HIS A 94 -11.29 -8.37 -14.28
C HIS A 94 -10.26 -8.50 -15.41
N PHE A 95 -9.45 -9.54 -15.37
CA PHE A 95 -8.47 -9.79 -16.42
C PHE A 95 -8.24 -11.30 -16.63
N HIS A 96 -7.63 -11.63 -17.76
CA HIS A 96 -7.25 -13.00 -18.06
C HIS A 96 -5.76 -13.19 -17.82
N ALA A 97 -5.42 -14.22 -17.05
CA ALA A 97 -4.05 -14.69 -16.93
C ALA A 97 -3.62 -15.25 -18.30
N LYS A 98 -2.55 -14.69 -18.90
CA LYS A 98 -2.04 -15.12 -20.21
C LYS A 98 -1.16 -16.36 -20.00
N GLY A 99 -1.61 -17.52 -20.47
CA GLY A 99 -0.87 -18.77 -20.44
C GLY A 99 -1.77 -19.95 -20.80
N GLU A 100 -1.21 -21.01 -21.37
CA GLU A 100 -1.96 -22.24 -21.73
C GLU A 100 -2.33 -23.10 -20.51
N PHE A 101 -1.88 -22.72 -19.31
CA PHE A 101 -2.10 -23.51 -18.11
C PHE A 101 -3.26 -22.97 -17.29
N ASN A 102 -4.39 -23.69 -17.33
CA ASN A 102 -5.51 -23.56 -16.38
C ASN A 102 -5.13 -23.94 -14.93
N TYR A 103 -3.83 -24.09 -14.62
CA TYR A 103 -3.31 -24.64 -13.37
C TYR A 103 -2.11 -23.82 -12.88
N LEU A 104 -2.37 -23.02 -11.85
CA LEU A 104 -1.37 -22.37 -11.02
C LEU A 104 -1.06 -23.33 -9.86
N ASP A 105 0.08 -24.02 -9.87
CA ASP A 105 0.47 -25.00 -8.83
C ASP A 105 1.03 -24.31 -7.58
N LEU A 106 0.24 -23.44 -6.96
CA LEU A 106 0.69 -22.52 -5.91
C LEU A 106 0.71 -23.14 -4.50
N ASP A 107 0.90 -24.45 -4.40
CA ASP A 107 0.82 -25.21 -3.14
C ASP A 107 2.17 -25.38 -2.43
N TYR A 108 3.20 -24.63 -2.82
CA TYR A 108 4.53 -24.74 -2.23
C TYR A 108 4.67 -23.85 -1.00
N GLU A 109 4.50 -22.53 -1.16
CA GLU A 109 4.67 -21.59 -0.06
C GLU A 109 3.66 -20.43 -0.14
N LEU A 110 3.11 -20.05 1.00
CA LEU A 110 2.20 -18.93 1.16
C LEU A 110 2.64 -18.11 2.37
N SER A 111 3.02 -16.85 2.14
CA SER A 111 3.45 -15.93 3.18
C SER A 111 2.69 -14.62 3.14
N PHE A 112 2.54 -14.01 4.31
CA PHE A 112 1.88 -12.72 4.48
C PHE A 112 2.84 -11.75 5.19
N GLY A 113 2.83 -10.49 4.76
CA GLY A 113 3.63 -9.42 5.34
C GLY A 113 5.11 -9.41 4.95
N GLY A 114 5.55 -10.35 4.12
CA GLY A 114 6.92 -10.45 3.64
C GLY A 114 7.18 -11.75 2.88
N ILE A 115 8.37 -11.87 2.33
CA ILE A 115 8.89 -13.10 1.72
C ILE A 115 10.02 -13.59 2.62
N PRO A 116 10.01 -14.86 3.06
CA PRO A 116 11.13 -15.43 3.79
C PRO A 116 12.32 -15.63 2.84
N GLU A 117 13.10 -14.60 2.57
CA GLU A 117 14.36 -14.75 1.83
C GLU A 117 15.49 -15.31 2.73
N PRO A 118 16.40 -16.13 2.17
CA PRO A 118 17.72 -16.33 2.76
C PRO A 118 18.53 -15.04 2.63
N GLU A 119 19.27 -14.66 3.68
CA GLU A 119 19.99 -13.38 3.88
C GLU A 119 21.04 -12.97 2.78
N LYS A 120 21.05 -13.55 1.57
CA LYS A 120 22.14 -13.47 0.59
C LYS A 120 21.76 -13.18 -0.88
N SER A 121 20.58 -12.68 -1.20
CA SER A 121 20.28 -12.14 -2.54
C SER A 121 20.40 -10.61 -2.54
N GLY A 122 21.49 -10.10 -3.13
CA GLY A 122 21.70 -8.65 -3.36
C GLY A 122 20.79 -8.02 -4.43
N SER A 123 19.56 -8.54 -4.59
CA SER A 123 18.53 -7.96 -5.46
C SER A 123 17.72 -6.95 -4.67
N LEU A 124 17.26 -5.88 -5.33
CA LEU A 124 16.51 -4.75 -4.77
C LEU A 124 15.58 -5.19 -3.61
N SER A 125 15.97 -4.85 -2.37
CA SER A 125 15.26 -5.26 -1.16
C SER A 125 13.81 -4.77 -1.19
N ARG A 126 12.89 -5.66 -1.57
CA ARG A 126 11.46 -5.43 -1.37
C ARG A 126 11.22 -5.32 0.12
N ARG A 127 10.52 -4.28 0.56
CA ARG A 127 10.26 -4.04 1.97
C ARG A 127 9.18 -4.99 2.48
N ASN A 128 9.35 -5.48 3.70
CA ASN A 128 8.28 -6.17 4.42
C ASN A 128 7.15 -5.18 4.72
N PHE A 129 5.93 -5.67 4.80
CA PHE A 129 4.77 -4.85 5.11
C PHE A 129 4.81 -4.36 6.56
N HIS A 130 4.60 -3.06 6.74
CA HIS A 130 4.42 -2.45 8.06
C HIS A 130 2.96 -2.05 8.21
N GLY A 131 2.22 -2.80 9.01
CA GLY A 131 0.80 -2.56 9.25
C GLY A 131 0.13 -3.72 9.97
N CYS A 132 -1.18 -3.79 9.83
CA CYS A 132 -2.01 -4.83 10.41
C CYS A 132 -2.74 -5.61 9.33
N PHE A 133 -3.04 -6.88 9.62
CA PHE A 133 -3.99 -7.69 8.87
C PHE A 133 -5.18 -8.08 9.75
N GLU A 134 -6.36 -8.17 9.14
CA GLU A 134 -7.51 -8.86 9.73
C GLU A 134 -8.17 -9.74 8.66
N ASN A 135 -8.92 -10.76 9.11
CA ASN A 135 -9.76 -11.57 8.23
C ASN A 135 -9.00 -12.17 7.02
N ILE A 136 -7.82 -12.76 7.24
CA ILE A 136 -7.10 -13.50 6.21
C ILE A 136 -7.78 -14.86 6.02
N TYR A 137 -8.36 -15.06 4.83
CA TYR A 137 -8.92 -16.32 4.38
C TYR A 137 -8.31 -16.78 3.06
N CYS A 138 -7.98 -18.06 2.99
CA CYS A 138 -7.55 -18.73 1.76
C CYS A 138 -8.45 -19.94 1.54
N ASN A 139 -9.22 -19.96 0.46
CA ASN A 139 -10.17 -21.03 0.14
C ASN A 139 -11.12 -21.37 1.31
N GLY A 140 -11.56 -20.34 2.03
CA GLY A 140 -12.43 -20.45 3.21
C GLY A 140 -11.72 -20.79 4.51
N VAL A 141 -10.42 -21.10 4.50
CA VAL A 141 -9.63 -21.38 5.70
C VAL A 141 -9.18 -20.07 6.35
N ASN A 142 -9.50 -19.87 7.63
CA ASN A 142 -9.05 -18.70 8.40
C ASN A 142 -7.59 -18.89 8.85
N VAL A 143 -6.66 -18.21 8.17
CA VAL A 143 -5.22 -18.36 8.43
C VAL A 143 -4.84 -17.79 9.81
N ILE A 144 -5.50 -16.72 10.26
CA ILE A 144 -5.24 -16.10 11.57
C ILE A 144 -5.62 -17.07 12.71
N ASP A 145 -6.73 -17.82 12.57
CA ASP A 145 -7.14 -18.83 13.55
C ASP A 145 -6.13 -19.98 13.63
N LEU A 146 -5.62 -20.46 12.48
CA LEU A 146 -4.55 -21.46 12.44
C LEU A 146 -3.28 -20.97 13.15
N ALA A 147 -2.90 -19.72 12.89
CA ALA A 147 -1.77 -19.06 13.52
C ALA A 147 -1.95 -18.96 15.05
N ARG A 148 -3.10 -18.48 15.52
CA ARG A 148 -3.39 -18.33 16.96
C ARG A 148 -3.38 -19.67 17.70
N ARG A 149 -3.77 -20.75 17.03
CA ARG A 149 -3.76 -22.10 17.58
C ARG A 149 -2.41 -22.83 17.44
N HIS A 150 -1.38 -22.14 16.95
CA HIS A 150 -0.03 -22.69 16.75
C HIS A 150 -0.04 -24.03 16.01
N LYS A 151 -0.81 -24.11 14.92
CA LYS A 151 -0.84 -25.31 14.06
C LYS A 151 0.53 -25.52 13.41
N SER A 152 0.98 -26.77 13.32
CA SER A 152 2.32 -27.15 12.84
C SER A 152 2.61 -26.73 11.39
N GLN A 153 1.58 -26.40 10.62
CA GLN A 153 1.68 -25.88 9.25
C GLN A 153 1.95 -24.38 9.16
N ILE A 154 1.95 -23.65 10.29
CA ILE A 154 2.21 -22.20 10.33
C ILE A 154 3.58 -21.97 10.97
N SER A 155 4.42 -21.20 10.30
CA SER A 155 5.68 -20.66 10.83
C SER A 155 5.57 -19.14 11.00
N PHE A 156 6.35 -18.62 11.93
CA PHE A 156 6.42 -17.19 12.21
C PHE A 156 7.86 -16.72 12.12
N VAL A 157 8.09 -15.57 11.48
CA VAL A 157 9.41 -14.96 11.35
C VAL A 157 9.34 -13.53 11.90
N GLY A 158 10.24 -13.21 12.82
CA GLY A 158 10.31 -11.88 13.46
C GLY A 158 9.30 -11.69 14.60
N ASN A 159 9.07 -10.42 14.94
CA ASN A 159 8.17 -10.03 16.03
C ASN A 159 6.78 -9.68 15.49
N MET A 160 5.79 -10.48 15.86
CA MET A 160 4.40 -10.27 15.48
C MET A 160 3.47 -10.41 16.69
N SER A 161 2.36 -9.69 16.66
CA SER A 161 1.32 -9.78 17.68
C SER A 161 -0.04 -9.93 17.02
N PHE A 162 -1.00 -10.51 17.73
CA PHE A 162 -2.40 -10.63 17.27
C PHE A 162 -3.25 -9.40 17.61
N LEU A 163 -2.61 -8.24 17.82
CA LEU A 163 -3.24 -6.96 18.13
C LEU A 163 -2.87 -5.94 17.07
N CYS A 164 -3.84 -5.15 16.64
CA CYS A 164 -3.60 -3.95 15.84
C CYS A 164 -3.84 -2.72 16.71
N LEU A 165 -2.76 -2.08 17.16
CA LEU A 165 -2.87 -0.83 17.92
C LEU A 165 -3.10 0.32 16.95
N GLU A 166 -4.09 1.15 17.23
CA GLU A 166 -4.25 2.41 16.51
C GLU A 166 -3.14 3.38 16.93
N PRO A 167 -2.49 4.06 15.99
CA PRO A 167 -1.53 5.10 16.33
C PRO A 167 -2.25 6.19 17.11
N GLN A 168 -1.76 6.49 18.30
CA GLN A 168 -2.32 7.54 19.14
C GLN A 168 -2.06 8.89 18.45
N VAL A 169 -3.12 9.52 17.93
CA VAL A 169 -3.03 10.90 17.42
C VAL A 169 -2.89 11.82 18.63
N VAL A 170 -1.67 12.29 18.90
CA VAL A 170 -1.41 13.27 19.95
C VAL A 170 -1.56 14.66 19.35
N PRO A 171 -2.63 15.42 19.68
CA PRO A 171 -2.83 16.75 19.12
C PRO A 171 -1.75 17.71 19.64
N VAL A 172 -1.31 18.64 18.79
CA VAL A 172 -0.39 19.72 19.16
C VAL A 172 -1.18 21.04 19.18
N THR A 173 -1.05 21.81 20.26
CA THR A 173 -1.69 23.12 20.40
C THR A 173 -0.65 24.24 20.26
N PHE A 174 -0.84 25.11 19.27
CA PHE A 174 -0.01 26.29 19.05
C PHE A 174 -0.66 27.51 19.71
N LEU A 175 -0.19 27.89 20.91
CA LEU A 175 -0.77 28.98 21.71
C LEU A 175 -0.33 30.38 21.27
N SER A 176 0.68 30.48 20.41
CA SER A 176 1.25 31.74 19.93
C SER A 176 1.48 31.69 18.43
N SER A 177 1.32 32.82 17.75
CA SER A 177 1.56 32.97 16.31
C SER A 177 3.01 32.72 15.89
N ARG A 178 3.94 32.66 16.84
CA ARG A 178 5.36 32.35 16.61
C ARG A 178 5.70 30.88 16.83
N SER A 179 4.79 30.08 17.39
CA SER A 179 5.02 28.67 17.64
C SER A 179 4.89 27.89 16.33
N TYR A 180 5.86 27.03 16.05
CA TYR A 180 5.83 26.15 14.88
C TYR A 180 6.48 24.81 15.22
N LEU A 181 6.08 23.76 14.49
CA LEU A 181 6.71 22.45 14.52
C LEU A 181 7.44 22.25 13.20
N ALA A 182 8.76 22.08 13.24
CA ALA A 182 9.55 21.78 12.06
C ALA A 182 9.67 20.26 11.91
N LEU A 183 9.16 19.73 10.79
CA LEU A 183 9.28 18.32 10.43
C LEU A 183 10.46 18.13 9.45
N PRO A 184 11.19 17.01 9.53
CA PRO A 184 12.19 16.69 8.53
C PRO A 184 11.52 16.51 7.16
N GLY A 185 11.99 17.25 6.15
CA GLY A 185 11.53 17.10 4.78
C GLY A 185 12.21 15.93 4.07
N ILE A 186 11.53 15.32 3.09
CA ILE A 186 12.13 14.30 2.23
C ILE A 186 12.74 14.99 1.00
N LEU A 187 14.06 14.95 0.86
CA LEU A 187 14.78 15.51 -0.27
C LEU A 187 14.57 14.65 -1.54
N GLY A 188 14.30 15.29 -2.67
CA GLY A 188 14.27 14.64 -3.98
C GLY A 188 12.93 13.97 -4.38
N GLN A 189 11.84 14.21 -3.65
CA GLN A 189 10.50 13.80 -4.11
C GLN A 189 9.91 14.82 -5.09
N GLU A 190 9.36 14.31 -6.21
CA GLU A 190 8.65 15.12 -7.23
C GLU A 190 7.21 15.45 -6.83
N GLU A 191 6.64 14.69 -5.89
CA GLU A 191 5.26 14.83 -5.41
C GLU A 191 5.24 14.98 -3.89
N VAL A 192 4.33 15.81 -3.38
CA VAL A 192 4.13 16.04 -1.95
C VAL A 192 2.65 15.79 -1.62
N ALA A 193 2.39 14.85 -0.70
CA ALA A 193 1.08 14.58 -0.15
C ALA A 193 1.07 14.92 1.36
N ILE A 194 0.14 15.77 1.79
CA ILE A 194 0.01 16.21 3.18
C ILE A 194 -1.44 16.08 3.59
N SER A 195 -1.68 15.40 4.71
CA SER A 195 -2.98 15.25 5.34
C SER A 195 -2.87 15.58 6.83
N PHE A 196 -3.77 16.42 7.32
CA PHE A 196 -3.85 16.77 8.73
C PHE A 196 -5.25 17.28 9.07
N GLN A 197 -5.57 17.28 10.36
CA GLN A 197 -6.79 17.89 10.90
C GLN A 197 -6.40 19.11 11.72
N PHE A 198 -7.19 20.18 11.65
CA PHE A 198 -6.98 21.37 12.47
C PHE A 198 -8.31 21.93 12.98
N ARG A 199 -8.25 22.66 14.11
CA ARG A 199 -9.36 23.43 14.67
C ARG A 199 -8.79 24.75 15.20
N THR A 200 -9.40 25.86 14.82
CA THR A 200 -9.00 27.19 15.28
C THR A 200 -10.20 28.13 15.30
N TRP A 201 -10.12 29.17 16.14
CA TRP A 201 -11.04 30.31 16.13
C TRP A 201 -10.48 31.51 15.35
N ASN A 202 -9.22 31.45 14.94
CA ASN A 202 -8.57 32.54 14.20
C ASN A 202 -8.96 32.50 12.73
N SER A 203 -9.28 33.66 12.16
CA SER A 203 -9.59 33.82 10.74
C SER A 203 -8.35 33.85 9.84
N GLU A 204 -7.18 34.08 10.43
CA GLU A 204 -5.88 34.22 9.75
C GLU A 204 -4.83 33.30 10.38
N GLY A 205 -3.94 32.74 9.55
CA GLY A 205 -2.73 32.06 10.03
C GLY A 205 -2.20 31.00 9.07
N PHE A 206 -0.89 30.75 9.10
CA PHE A 206 -0.28 29.66 8.36
C PHE A 206 -0.59 28.31 9.01
N LEU A 207 -0.99 27.34 8.20
CA LEU A 207 -1.21 25.95 8.62
C LEU A 207 0.01 25.09 8.28
N VAL A 208 0.52 25.21 7.04
CA VAL A 208 1.68 24.46 6.55
C VAL A 208 2.53 25.34 5.65
N SER A 209 3.85 25.26 5.80
CA SER A 209 4.82 25.87 4.88
C SER A 209 5.89 24.86 4.52
N SER A 210 6.17 24.70 3.24
CA SER A 210 7.27 23.84 2.78
C SER A 210 8.09 24.50 1.67
N LYS A 211 9.40 24.26 1.71
CA LYS A 211 10.34 24.60 0.65
C LYS A 211 10.76 23.29 -0.02
N VAL A 212 10.44 23.12 -1.30
CA VAL A 212 10.67 21.85 -2.01
C VAL A 212 12.15 21.70 -2.38
N ASN A 213 12.81 22.79 -2.79
CA ASN A 213 14.27 22.99 -2.74
C ASN A 213 14.58 24.49 -2.97
N GLN A 214 15.85 24.90 -2.94
CA GLN A 214 16.26 26.30 -3.17
C GLN A 214 16.02 26.81 -4.62
N ALA A 215 15.73 25.93 -5.58
CA ALA A 215 15.65 26.21 -7.02
C ALA A 215 14.28 25.89 -7.69
N SER A 216 13.31 25.33 -6.98
CA SER A 216 12.07 24.74 -7.53
C SER A 216 10.80 25.26 -6.86
N GLY A 217 10.95 26.12 -5.84
CA GLY A 217 9.83 26.81 -5.21
C GLY A 217 9.30 26.14 -3.95
N GLY A 218 8.10 26.53 -3.55
CA GLY A 218 7.49 26.10 -2.29
C GLY A 218 6.00 26.35 -2.28
N PHE A 219 5.33 25.95 -1.21
CA PHE A 219 3.92 26.22 -1.02
C PHE A 219 3.61 26.63 0.42
N PHE A 220 2.52 27.39 0.54
CA PHE A 220 1.90 27.74 1.80
C PHE A 220 0.45 27.31 1.78
N LEU A 221 0.02 26.65 2.85
CA LEU A 221 -1.38 26.43 3.16
C LEU A 221 -1.71 27.32 4.37
N TYR A 222 -2.70 28.19 4.23
CA TYR A 222 -3.01 29.20 5.24
C TYR A 222 -4.51 29.48 5.29
N LEU A 223 -4.94 30.05 6.41
CA LEU A 223 -6.25 30.64 6.59
C LEU A 223 -6.18 32.12 6.26
N SER A 224 -7.16 32.58 5.48
CA SER A 224 -7.42 34.00 5.27
C SER A 224 -8.91 34.22 5.06
N ASP A 225 -9.47 35.16 5.81
CA ASP A 225 -10.91 35.42 5.96
C ASP A 225 -11.70 34.16 6.35
N GLY A 226 -11.10 33.30 7.18
CA GLY A 226 -11.70 32.02 7.60
C GLY A 226 -11.74 30.95 6.52
N LYS A 227 -11.14 31.20 5.35
CA LYS A 227 -11.07 30.24 4.22
C LYS A 227 -9.68 29.63 4.14
N VAL A 228 -9.62 28.35 3.78
CA VAL A 228 -8.35 27.66 3.52
C VAL A 228 -7.88 28.01 2.11
N LYS A 229 -6.70 28.61 2.02
CA LYS A 229 -6.05 29.01 0.77
C LYS A 229 -4.71 28.30 0.63
N ILE A 230 -4.37 27.90 -0.59
CA ILE A 230 -3.05 27.38 -0.94
C ILE A 230 -2.39 28.32 -1.95
N SER A 231 -1.13 28.65 -1.69
CA SER A 231 -0.32 29.49 -2.56
C SER A 231 0.95 28.75 -2.95
N ILE A 232 1.13 28.53 -4.26
CA ILE A 232 2.25 27.77 -4.81
C ILE A 232 3.20 28.73 -5.52
N HIS A 233 4.43 28.80 -5.03
CA HIS A 233 5.48 29.64 -5.56
C HIS A 233 6.41 28.78 -6.41
N LYS A 234 6.59 29.12 -7.68
CA LYS A 234 7.59 28.51 -8.57
C LYS A 234 8.52 29.60 -9.09
N PRO A 235 9.85 29.45 -9.02
CA PRO A 235 10.77 30.44 -9.58
C PRO A 235 10.50 30.63 -11.08
N GLY A 236 10.38 31.90 -11.50
CA GLY A 236 10.10 32.27 -12.89
C GLY A 236 8.63 32.18 -13.33
N LYS A 237 7.68 31.84 -12.45
CA LYS A 237 6.23 31.85 -12.76
C LYS A 237 5.46 32.77 -11.79
N PRO A 238 4.35 33.39 -12.24
CA PRO A 238 3.48 34.16 -11.36
C PRO A 238 2.89 33.28 -10.27
N LEU A 239 2.57 33.91 -9.14
CA LEU A 239 1.95 33.25 -7.98
C LEU A 239 0.61 32.63 -8.37
N GLY A 240 0.45 31.33 -8.08
CA GLY A 240 -0.83 30.65 -8.24
C GLY A 240 -1.52 30.51 -6.89
N ASP A 241 -2.60 31.24 -6.69
CA ASP A 241 -3.45 31.12 -5.51
C ASP A 241 -4.70 30.29 -5.86
N ILE A 242 -4.98 29.27 -5.04
CA ILE A 242 -6.17 28.44 -5.15
C ILE A 242 -6.88 28.50 -3.80
N THR A 243 -8.19 28.77 -3.82
CA THR A 243 -9.03 28.77 -2.61
C THR A 243 -9.88 27.51 -2.63
N ALA A 244 -9.93 26.80 -1.50
CA ALA A 244 -10.78 25.62 -1.32
C ALA A 244 -11.76 25.84 -0.16
N GLY A 245 -13.05 25.60 -0.41
CA GLY A 245 -14.13 25.79 0.56
C GLY A 245 -15.06 26.96 0.19
N ASN A 246 -16.36 26.74 0.34
CA ASN A 246 -17.40 27.77 0.16
C ASN A 246 -17.51 28.63 1.41
#